data_AF-A0A7X7L2D0-F1
#
_entry.id   AF-A0A7X7L2D0-F1
#
_cell.length_a   1.000
_cell.length_b   1.000
_cell.length_c   1.000
_cell.angle_alpha   90.00
_cell.angle_beta   90.00
_cell.angle_gamma   90.00
#
_symmetry.space_group_name_H-M   'P 1'
#
loop_
_entity.id
_entity.type
_entity.pdbx_description
1 polymer ?
#
loop_
_entity_poly.entity_id
_entity_poly.type
_entity_poly.pdbx_seq_one_letter_code
_entity_poly.pdbx_strand_id
1 'polypeptide(L)'
;MLQVQYDLVYAALRTLFLSALPVIVAVSLAGTLIAALQSATAINDPAVGYAARLLALLVALYLAVPPSVDAIVSLAQLAFR
;
A
#
# COMPACT_ATOMS: atom_id res chain seq x y z
N MET A 1 26.69 -8.48 -17.48
CA MET A 1 26.30 -8.92 -16.12
C MET A 1 25.88 -7.76 -15.23
N LEU A 2 26.64 -6.67 -15.11
CA LEU A 2 26.27 -5.51 -14.26
C LEU A 2 24.98 -4.76 -14.68
N GLN A 3 24.69 -4.64 -15.99
CA GLN A 3 23.46 -3.99 -16.46
C GLN A 3 22.19 -4.78 -16.10
N VAL A 4 22.23 -6.11 -16.23
CA VAL A 4 21.10 -6.99 -15.91
C VAL A 4 20.73 -6.91 -14.42
N GLN A 5 21.72 -6.80 -13.52
CA GLN A 5 21.46 -6.60 -12.10
C GLN A 5 20.78 -5.26 -11.80
N TYR A 6 21.20 -4.19 -12.48
CA TYR A 6 20.60 -2.86 -12.29
C TYR A 6 19.15 -2.82 -12.75
N ASP A 7 18.84 -3.41 -13.91
CA ASP A 7 17.48 -3.45 -14.45
C ASP A 7 16.52 -4.22 -13.53
N LEU A 8 17.00 -5.31 -12.93
CA LEU A 8 16.21 -6.15 -12.03
C LEU A 8 15.93 -5.46 -10.69
N VAL A 9 16.93 -4.77 -10.12
CA VAL A 9 16.76 -3.95 -8.91
C VAL A 9 15.81 -2.78 -9.16
N TYR A 10 15.95 -2.10 -10.31
CA TYR A 10 15.05 -1.00 -10.69
C TYR A 10 13.61 -1.48 -10.85
N ALA A 11 13.40 -2.61 -11.54
CA ALA A 11 12.09 -3.20 -11.72
C ALA A 11 11.47 -3.63 -10.37
N ALA A 12 12.25 -4.23 -9.46
CA ALA A 12 11.78 -4.60 -8.13
C ALA A 12 11.38 -3.36 -7.29
N LEU A 13 12.20 -2.32 -7.28
CA LEU A 13 11.90 -1.05 -6.59
C LEU A 13 10.64 -0.39 -7.15
N ARG A 14 10.50 -0.35 -8.48
CA ARG A 14 9.32 0.23 -9.13
C ARG A 14 8.06 -0.53 -8.76
N THR A 15 8.10 -1.86 -8.77
CA THR A 15 6.95 -2.70 -8.39
C THR A 15 6.57 -2.52 -6.93
N LEU A 16 7.56 -2.49 -6.03
CA LEU A 16 7.35 -2.22 -4.60
C LEU A 16 6.71 -0.84 -4.39
N PHE A 17 7.19 0.18 -5.10
CA PHE A 17 6.68 1.53 -4.96
C PHE A 17 5.24 1.65 -5.47
N LEU A 18 4.93 1.04 -6.61
CA LEU A 18 3.60 1.05 -7.20
C LEU A 18 2.57 0.26 -6.39
N SER A 19 2.97 -0.82 -5.71
CA SER A 19 2.08 -1.59 -4.84
C SER A 19 1.88 -0.94 -3.46
N ALA A 20 2.93 -0.36 -2.89
CA ALA A 20 2.87 0.24 -1.55
C ALA A 20 2.14 1.60 -1.53
N LEU A 21 2.28 2.41 -2.60
CA LEU A 21 1.66 3.73 -2.71
C LEU A 21 0.15 3.75 -2.41
N PRO A 22 -0.70 2.96 -3.10
CA PRO A 22 -2.14 2.99 -2.88
C PRO A 22 -2.53 2.61 -1.45
N VAL A 23 -1.79 1.69 -0.83
CA VAL A 23 -2.02 1.29 0.56
C VAL A 23 -1.71 2.43 1.53
N ILE A 24 -0.56 3.09 1.36
CA ILE A 24 -0.16 4.22 2.20
C ILE A 24 -1.16 5.37 2.04
N VAL A 25 -1.53 5.72 0.81
CA VAL A 25 -2.47 6.81 0.51
C VAL A 25 -3.84 6.54 1.16
N ALA A 26 -4.37 5.33 1.02
CA ALA A 26 -5.67 4.96 1.60
C ALA A 26 -5.67 5.03 3.13
N VAL A 27 -4.63 4.49 3.78
CA VAL A 27 -4.51 4.51 5.25
C VAL A 27 -4.32 5.93 5.78
N SER A 28 -3.48 6.74 5.11
CA SER A 28 -3.29 8.14 5.46
C SER A 28 -4.58 8.94 5.35
N LEU A 29 -5.33 8.79 4.24
CA LEU A 29 -6.61 9.48 4.05
C LEU A 29 -7.67 9.06 5.07
N ALA A 30 -7.78 7.76 5.36
CA ALA A 30 -8.70 7.29 6.40
C ALA A 30 -8.30 7.85 7.77
N GLY A 31 -7.01 7.89 8.07
CA GLY A 31 -6.49 8.44 9.32
C GLY A 31 -6.75 9.94 9.48
N THR A 32 -6.60 10.73 8.41
CA THR A 32 -6.86 12.18 8.44
C THR A 32 -8.35 12.49 8.52
N LEU A 33 -9.19 11.75 7.80
CA LEU A 33 -10.65 11.91 7.86
C LEU A 33 -11.18 11.64 9.27
N ILE A 34 -10.74 10.55 9.90
CA ILE A 34 -11.18 10.24 11.27
C ILE A 34 -10.67 11.28 12.26
N ALA A 35 -9.41 11.72 12.13
CA ALA A 35 -8.87 12.77 12.99
C ALA A 35 -9.67 14.08 12.87
N ALA A 36 -10.09 14.44 11.65
CA ALA A 36 -10.95 15.60 11.42
C ALA A 36 -12.33 15.43 12.07
N LEU A 37 -12.94 14.24 11.97
CA LEU A 37 -14.24 13.93 12.59
C LEU A 37 -14.17 13.94 14.13
N GLN A 38 -13.11 13.37 14.71
CA GLN A 38 -12.89 13.40 16.16
C GLN A 38 -12.67 14.83 16.66
N SER A 39 -11.94 15.65 15.89
CA SER A 39 -11.76 17.07 16.20
C SER A 39 -13.06 17.87 16.17
N ALA A 40 -13.99 17.51 15.27
CA ALA A 40 -15.27 18.21 15.14
C ALA A 40 -16.29 17.82 16.21
N THR A 41 -16.22 16.58 16.71
CA THR A 41 -17.23 16.02 17.64
C THR A 41 -16.82 16.04 19.11
N ALA A 42 -15.57 16.43 19.43
CA ALA A 42 -14.98 16.35 20.77
C ALA A 42 -14.97 14.93 21.40
N ILE A 43 -15.35 13.91 20.64
CA ILE A 43 -15.26 12.50 21.02
C ILE A 43 -13.86 12.03 20.64
N ASN A 44 -13.00 11.91 21.65
CA ASN A 44 -11.64 11.42 21.47
C ASN A 44 -11.55 9.95 21.91
N ASP A 45 -12.16 9.07 21.13
CA ASP A 45 -12.07 7.63 21.33
C ASP A 45 -10.97 7.02 20.43
N PRO A 46 -9.83 6.59 21.02
CA PRO A 46 -8.74 6.01 20.26
C PRO A 46 -9.12 4.68 19.57
N ALA A 47 -10.10 3.94 20.10
CA ALA A 47 -10.53 2.67 19.51
C ALA A 47 -11.22 2.88 18.15
N VAL A 48 -12.02 3.95 18.03
CA VAL A 48 -12.70 4.33 16.78
C VAL A 48 -11.68 4.71 15.70
N GLY A 49 -10.65 5.46 16.08
CA GLY A 49 -9.53 5.82 15.21
C GLY A 49 -8.80 4.61 14.66
N TYR A 50 -8.51 3.65 15.53
CA TYR A 50 -7.84 2.41 15.15
C TYR A 50 -8.71 1.53 14.25
N ALA A 51 -9.97 1.30 14.61
CA ALA A 51 -10.88 0.45 13.86
C ALA A 51 -11.08 0.93 12.42
N ALA A 52 -11.24 2.24 12.23
CA ALA A 52 -11.39 2.82 10.89
C ALA A 52 -10.12 2.70 10.04
N ARG A 53 -8.93 2.92 10.63
CA ARG A 53 -7.65 2.71 9.94
C ARG A 53 -7.44 1.24 9.56
N LEU A 54 -7.82 0.31 10.45
CA LEU A 54 -7.74 -1.14 10.19
C LEU A 54 -8.64 -1.55 9.02
N LEU A 55 -9.88 -1.06 9.00
CA LEU A 55 -10.81 -1.31 7.89
C LEU A 55 -10.28 -0.73 6.58
N ALA A 56 -9.78 0.51 6.59
CA ALA A 56 -9.19 1.12 5.41
C ALA A 56 -7.97 0.32 4.90
N LEU A 57 -7.11 -0.15 5.80
CA LEU A 57 -5.98 -1.02 5.46
C LEU A 57 -6.44 -2.33 4.82
N LEU A 58 -7.44 -3.00 5.38
CA LEU A 58 -7.98 -4.25 4.83
C LEU A 58 -8.55 -4.06 3.42
N VAL A 59 -9.31 -2.99 3.21
CA VAL A 59 -9.85 -2.65 1.88
C VAL A 59 -8.72 -2.33 0.90
N ALA A 60 -7.74 -1.54 1.33
CA ALA A 60 -6.60 -1.18 0.49
C ALA A 60 -5.76 -2.41 0.11
N LEU A 61 -5.49 -3.31 1.05
CA LEU A 61 -4.81 -4.58 0.79
C LEU A 61 -5.61 -5.46 -0.16
N TYR A 62 -6.92 -5.61 0.07
CA TYR A 62 -7.78 -6.41 -0.80
C TYR A 62 -7.74 -5.94 -2.26
N LEU A 63 -7.74 -4.62 -2.48
CA LEU A 63 -7.64 -4.03 -3.82
C LEU A 63 -6.21 -4.06 -4.39
N ALA A 64 -5.19 -3.99 -3.54
CA ALA A 64 -3.79 -4.00 -3.96
C ALA A 64 -3.23 -5.40 -4.24
N VAL A 65 -3.84 -6.46 -3.71
CA VAL A 65 -3.37 -7.85 -3.89
C VAL A 65 -3.33 -8.28 -5.36
N PRO A 66 -4.41 -8.15 -6.17
CA PRO A 66 -4.39 -8.60 -7.56
C PRO A 66 -3.25 -7.99 -8.40
N PRO A 67 -3.08 -6.65 -8.48
CA PRO A 67 -2.01 -6.06 -9.27
C PRO A 67 -0.61 -6.33 -8.69
N SER A 68 -0.49 -6.52 -7.38
CA SER A 68 0.79 -6.87 -6.74
C SER A 68 1.23 -8.28 -7.12
N VAL A 69 0.31 -9.24 -7.15
CA VAL A 69 0.60 -10.61 -7.57
C VAL A 69 1.03 -10.65 -9.03
N ASP A 70 0.31 -9.96 -9.92
CA ASP A 70 0.67 -9.89 -11.34
C ASP A 70 2.07 -9.29 -11.54
N ALA A 71 2.41 -8.24 -10.80
CA ALA A 71 3.72 -7.61 -10.91
C ALA A 71 4.86 -8.48 -10.35
N ILE A 72 4.63 -9.22 -9.26
CA ILE A 72 5.60 -10.19 -8.72
C ILE A 72 5.82 -11.34 -9.70
N VAL A 73 4.75 -11.88 -10.30
CA VAL A 73 4.84 -12.94 -11.32
C VAL A 73 5.62 -12.46 -12.54
N SER A 74 5.37 -11.23 -13.01
CA SER A 74 6.09 -10.61 -14.12
C SER A 74 7.59 -10.45 -13.83
N LEU A 75 7.95 -10.01 -12.61
CA LEU A 75 9.34 -9.95 -12.17
C LEU A 75 10.00 -11.33 -12.11
N ALA A 76 9.29 -12.35 -11.61
CA ALA A 76 9.80 -13.72 -11.56
C ALA A 76 10.07 -14.25 -12.97
N GLN A 77 9.16 -14.03 -13.92
CA GLN A 77 9.36 -14.43 -15.32
C GLN A 77 10.56 -13.75 -15.98
N LEU A 78 10.84 -12.47 -15.65
CA LEU A 78 12.03 -11.76 -16.13
C LEU A 78 13.32 -12.30 -15.53
N ALA A 79 13.30 -12.74 -14.26
CA ALA A 79 14.48 -13.26 -13.58
C ALA A 79 14.87 -14.69 -14.00
N PHE A 80 13.90 -15.48 -14.46
CA PHE A 80 14.11 -16.88 -14.90
C PHE A 80 14.27 -17.06 -16.41
N ARG A 81 14.29 -15.96 -17.19
CA ARG A 81 14.67 -15.94 -18.60
C ARG A 81 16.14 -15.57 -18.75
#